data_AF-A0A433MI82-F1
#
_entry.id   AF-A0A433MI82-F1
#
_cell.length_a   1.000
_cell.length_b   1.000
_cell.length_c   1.000
_cell.angle_alpha   90.00
_cell.angle_beta   90.00
_cell.angle_gamma   90.00
#
_symmetry.space_group_name_H-M   'P 1'
#
loop_
_entity.id
_entity.type
_entity.pdbx_description
1 polymer ?
#
loop_
_entity_poly.entity_id
_entity_poly.type
_entity_poly.pdbx_seq_one_letter_code
_entity_poly.pdbx_strand_id
1 'polypeptide(L)'
;MSSPTINDVRKALTALLPIKRPRGDNEGDAIDNPSVYDGLAREDQDKVDLAKEVVRDYVLYADGEVNNRAVTAVRKAGFNISIGPGQYDPMRTAGRVLVGDWELSLSDPE
;
A
#
# COMPACT_ATOMS: atom_id res chain seq x y z
N MET A 1 11.09 -2.24 17.09
CA MET A 1 11.58 -2.17 15.70
C MET A 1 11.73 -0.70 15.33
N SER A 2 12.72 -0.32 14.54
CA SER A 2 12.91 1.05 14.06
C SER A 2 11.79 1.40 13.08
N SER A 3 11.23 2.61 13.15
CA SER A 3 10.27 3.08 12.14
C SER A 3 10.92 3.05 10.75
N PRO A 4 10.18 2.62 9.69
CA PRO A 4 10.71 2.60 8.34
C PRO A 4 11.18 3.98 7.86
N THR A 5 12.07 4.00 6.87
CA THR A 5 12.50 5.23 6.19
C THR A 5 11.79 5.39 4.84
N ILE A 6 11.86 6.59 4.27
CA ILE A 6 11.36 6.82 2.90
C ILE A 6 12.06 5.95 1.84
N ASN A 7 13.31 5.52 2.10
CA ASN A 7 14.03 4.63 1.19
C ASN A 7 13.47 3.20 1.28
N ASP A 8 13.06 2.75 2.47
CA ASP A 8 12.40 1.45 2.65
C ASP A 8 11.06 1.43 1.92
N VAL A 9 10.26 2.50 2.06
CA VAL A 9 9.01 2.68 1.31
C VAL A 9 9.25 2.62 -0.20
N ARG A 10 10.25 3.36 -0.71
CA ARG A 10 10.58 3.33 -2.14
C ARG A 10 10.94 1.92 -2.59
N LYS A 11 11.80 1.23 -1.86
CA LYS A 11 12.25 -0.12 -2.19
C LYS A 11 11.07 -1.10 -2.22
N ALA A 12 10.21 -1.05 -1.21
CA ALA A 12 9.06 -1.94 -1.09
C ALA A 12 8.03 -1.69 -2.20
N LEU A 13 7.68 -0.43 -2.48
CA LEU A 13 6.76 -0.09 -3.58
C LEU A 13 7.35 -0.46 -4.94
N THR A 14 8.62 -0.14 -5.22
CA THR A 14 9.25 -0.51 -6.51
C THR A 14 9.32 -2.02 -6.73
N ALA A 15 9.34 -2.83 -5.67
CA ALA A 15 9.30 -4.29 -5.78
C ALA A 15 7.98 -4.83 -6.37
N LEU A 16 6.91 -4.02 -6.41
CA LEU A 16 5.62 -4.38 -6.99
C LEU A 16 5.56 -4.18 -8.52
N LEU A 17 6.41 -3.31 -9.09
CA LEU A 17 6.42 -3.01 -10.52
C LEU A 17 6.57 -4.24 -11.45
N PRO A 18 7.42 -5.24 -11.16
CA PRO A 18 7.56 -6.40 -12.03
C PRO A 18 6.46 -7.45 -11.85
N ILE A 19 5.58 -7.32 -10.85
CA ILE A 19 4.51 -8.30 -10.58
C ILE A 19 3.51 -8.25 -11.73
N LYS A 20 3.27 -9.40 -12.35
CA LYS A 20 2.32 -9.53 -13.46
C LYS A 20 0.95 -9.83 -12.94
N ARG A 21 -0.06 -9.18 -13.51
CA ARG A 21 -1.46 -9.47 -13.19
C ARG A 21 -1.78 -10.94 -13.54
N PRO A 22 -2.31 -11.74 -12.58
CA PRO A 22 -2.69 -13.11 -12.86
C PRO A 22 -3.89 -13.14 -13.81
N ARG A 23 -4.06 -14.25 -14.54
CA ARG A 23 -5.18 -14.41 -15.47
C ARG A 23 -6.51 -14.44 -14.69
N GLY A 24 -7.47 -13.62 -15.11
CA GLY A 24 -8.81 -13.58 -14.52
C GLY A 24 -9.55 -12.31 -14.92
N ASP A 25 -10.79 -12.20 -14.45
CA ASP A 25 -11.56 -10.95 -14.50
C ASP A 25 -11.25 -10.15 -13.22
N ASN A 26 -10.08 -9.53 -13.21
CA ASN A 26 -9.57 -8.76 -12.08
C ASN A 26 -8.97 -7.43 -12.55
N GLU A 27 -9.29 -6.98 -13.77
CA GLU A 27 -8.77 -5.72 -14.30
C GLU A 27 -9.24 -4.54 -13.44
N GLY A 28 -8.30 -3.66 -13.08
CA GLY A 28 -8.59 -2.51 -12.21
C GLY A 28 -8.60 -2.83 -10.71
N ASP A 29 -8.59 -4.09 -10.31
CA ASP A 29 -8.47 -4.46 -8.90
C ASP A 29 -7.08 -4.17 -8.35
N ALA A 30 -7.04 -3.78 -7.08
CA ALA A 30 -5.82 -3.59 -6.30
C ALA A 30 -5.03 -4.89 -6.18
N ILE A 31 -3.71 -4.77 -6.04
CA ILE A 31 -2.79 -5.92 -6.00
C ILE A 31 -3.01 -6.81 -4.76
N ASP A 32 -3.55 -6.24 -3.68
CA ASP A 32 -3.91 -6.92 -2.44
C ASP A 32 -5.40 -7.32 -2.36
N ASN A 33 -6.18 -7.12 -3.42
CA ASN A 33 -7.54 -7.65 -3.52
C ASN A 33 -7.50 -9.18 -3.69
N PRO A 34 -8.35 -9.98 -3.02
CA PRO A 34 -8.39 -11.43 -3.18
C PRO A 34 -8.48 -11.92 -4.65
N SER A 35 -9.17 -11.19 -5.54
CA SER A 35 -9.28 -11.52 -6.97
C SER A 35 -7.93 -11.50 -7.72
N VAL A 36 -6.94 -10.78 -7.16
CA VAL A 36 -5.57 -10.67 -7.66
C VAL A 36 -4.62 -11.46 -6.78
N TYR A 37 -4.60 -11.17 -5.47
CA TYR A 37 -3.63 -11.65 -4.50
C TYR A 37 -3.56 -13.18 -4.45
N ASP A 38 -4.71 -13.87 -4.48
CA ASP A 38 -4.77 -15.33 -4.42
C ASP A 38 -4.17 -16.01 -5.66
N GLY A 39 -4.10 -15.29 -6.78
CA GLY A 39 -3.46 -15.74 -8.02
C GLY A 39 -1.97 -15.43 -8.12
N LEU A 40 -1.40 -14.67 -7.18
CA LEU A 40 0.02 -14.32 -7.18
C LEU A 40 0.89 -15.49 -6.71
N ALA A 41 2.14 -15.52 -7.18
CA ALA A 41 3.14 -16.41 -6.62
C ALA A 41 3.43 -16.03 -5.16
N ARG A 42 3.83 -17.00 -4.33
CA ARG A 42 4.06 -16.76 -2.91
C ARG A 42 5.07 -15.63 -2.65
N GLU A 43 6.15 -15.58 -3.41
CA GLU A 43 7.15 -14.52 -3.31
C GLU A 43 6.60 -13.13 -3.63
N ASP A 44 5.58 -13.03 -4.50
CA ASP A 44 4.93 -11.77 -4.85
C ASP A 44 3.89 -11.37 -3.81
N GLN A 45 3.18 -12.34 -3.21
CA GLN A 45 2.33 -12.12 -2.03
C GLN A 45 3.15 -11.53 -0.88
N ASP A 46 4.31 -12.12 -0.57
CA ASP A 46 5.18 -11.64 0.51
C ASP A 46 5.69 -10.20 0.23
N LYS A 47 5.90 -9.82 -1.04
CA LYS A 47 6.25 -8.43 -1.42
C LYS A 47 5.08 -7.48 -1.21
N VAL A 48 3.86 -7.89 -1.55
CA VAL A 48 2.64 -7.10 -1.35
C VAL A 48 2.43 -6.84 0.14
N ASP A 49 2.53 -7.87 0.97
CA ASP A 49 2.37 -7.77 2.42
C ASP A 49 3.42 -6.83 3.03
N LEU A 50 4.70 -7.03 2.67
CA LEU A 50 5.79 -6.18 3.12
C LEU A 50 5.60 -4.72 2.68
N ALA A 51 5.17 -4.48 1.43
CA ALA A 51 4.92 -3.13 0.95
C ALA A 51 3.79 -2.46 1.74
N LYS A 52 2.71 -3.19 2.01
CA LYS A 52 1.58 -2.67 2.81
C LYS A 52 2.01 -2.31 4.23
N GLU A 53 2.73 -3.21 4.89
CA GLU A 53 3.27 -3.00 6.24
C GLU A 53 4.20 -1.78 6.28
N VAL A 54 5.24 -1.76 5.45
CA VAL A 54 6.26 -0.68 5.44
C VAL A 54 5.64 0.67 5.14
N VAL A 55 4.69 0.74 4.20
CA VAL A 55 4.03 2.01 3.86
C VAL A 55 3.18 2.47 5.03
N ARG A 56 2.34 1.59 5.61
CA ARG A 56 1.48 1.94 6.75
C ARG A 56 2.30 2.39 7.96
N ASP A 57 3.32 1.65 8.33
CA ASP A 57 4.21 2.00 9.45
C ASP A 57 4.97 3.32 9.24
N TYR A 58 5.19 3.71 7.99
CA TYR A 58 5.80 5.01 7.67
C TYR A 58 4.79 6.17 7.72
N VAL A 59 3.57 5.96 7.20
CA VAL A 59 2.58 7.05 7.02
C VAL A 59 1.60 7.17 8.18
N LEU A 60 1.59 6.24 9.12
CA LEU A 60 0.78 6.28 10.34
C LEU A 60 1.68 6.51 11.56
N TYR A 61 1.13 7.21 12.54
CA TYR A 61 1.68 7.24 13.89
C TYR A 61 1.35 5.95 14.64
N ALA A 62 1.99 5.73 15.79
CA ALA A 62 1.79 4.53 16.61
C ALA A 62 0.36 4.41 17.18
N ASP A 63 -0.38 5.52 17.24
CA ASP A 63 -1.80 5.58 17.63
C ASP A 63 -2.76 5.36 16.44
N GLY A 64 -2.23 5.15 15.22
CA GLY A 64 -3.00 4.96 14.01
C GLY A 64 -3.38 6.26 13.29
N GLU A 65 -3.05 7.44 13.82
CA GLU A 65 -3.33 8.70 13.13
C GLU A 65 -2.44 8.88 11.89
N VAL A 66 -2.97 9.55 10.86
CA VAL A 66 -2.22 9.82 9.62
C VAL A 66 -1.11 10.85 9.84
N ASN A 67 0.12 10.45 9.58
CA ASN A 67 1.28 11.34 9.54
C ASN A 67 1.38 12.07 8.19
N ASN A 68 0.73 13.23 8.10
CA ASN A 68 0.70 14.05 6.88
C ASN A 68 2.08 14.47 6.34
N ARG A 69 3.11 14.57 7.20
CA ARG A 69 4.48 14.85 6.76
C ARG A 69 5.08 13.66 6.01
N ALA A 70 4.87 12.45 6.53
CA ALA A 70 5.29 11.22 5.88
C ALA A 70 4.55 11.01 4.55
N VAL A 71 3.23 11.23 4.51
CA VAL A 71 2.44 11.19 3.26
C VAL A 71 3.00 12.16 2.22
N THR A 72 3.34 13.38 2.62
CA THR A 72 3.96 14.38 1.73
C THR A 72 5.33 13.90 1.23
N ALA A 73 6.13 13.24 2.06
CA ALA A 73 7.41 12.67 1.66
C ALA A 73 7.24 11.55 0.62
N VAL A 74 6.25 10.67 0.78
CA VAL A 74 5.91 9.63 -0.21
C VAL A 74 5.51 10.26 -1.55
N ARG A 75 4.68 11.32 -1.52
CA ARG A 75 4.32 12.09 -2.73
C ARG A 75 5.53 12.71 -3.41
N LYS A 76 6.43 13.33 -2.65
CA LYS A 76 7.68 13.92 -3.17
C LYS A 76 8.65 12.87 -3.71
N ALA A 77 8.54 11.62 -3.25
CA ALA A 77 9.31 10.50 -3.79
C ALA A 77 8.75 9.95 -5.12
N GLY A 78 7.64 10.50 -5.63
CA GLY A 78 7.07 10.17 -6.94
C GLY A 78 5.86 9.24 -6.89
N PHE A 79 5.39 8.84 -5.71
CA PHE A 79 4.25 7.93 -5.57
C PHE A 79 2.95 8.70 -5.36
N ASN A 80 1.87 8.28 -6.04
CA ASN A 80 0.55 8.86 -5.82
C ASN A 80 -0.13 8.14 -4.65
N ILE A 81 -0.19 8.79 -3.49
CA ILE A 81 -0.78 8.26 -2.25
C ILE A 81 -1.92 9.15 -1.74
N SER A 82 -2.99 8.51 -1.30
CA SER A 82 -4.12 9.11 -0.60
C SER A 82 -4.45 8.27 0.62
N ILE A 83 -4.54 8.89 1.79
CA ILE A 83 -4.88 8.19 3.04
C ILE A 83 -5.54 9.18 3.99
N GLY A 84 -6.55 8.73 4.73
CA GLY A 84 -7.33 9.54 5.64
C GLY A 84 -8.38 8.72 6.37
N PRO A 85 -9.26 9.37 7.17
CA PRO A 85 -10.38 8.70 7.79
C PRO A 85 -11.36 8.14 6.74
N GLY A 86 -11.95 6.99 7.03
CA GLY A 86 -12.97 6.37 6.20
C GLY A 86 -14.21 7.24 6.06
N GLN A 87 -14.84 7.21 4.88
CA GLN A 87 -16.06 7.98 4.63
C GLN A 87 -17.26 7.48 5.46
N TYR A 88 -17.30 6.18 5.73
CA TYR A 88 -18.39 5.53 6.47
C TYR A 88 -18.07 5.35 7.96
N ASP A 89 -16.79 5.10 8.27
CA ASP A 89 -16.29 5.00 9.64
C ASP A 89 -15.01 5.84 9.79
N PRO A 90 -15.11 7.03 10.42
CA PRO A 90 -13.96 7.89 10.66
C PRO A 90 -12.92 7.29 11.60
N MET A 91 -13.25 6.24 12.35
CA MET A 91 -12.30 5.52 13.21
C MET A 91 -11.42 4.55 12.41
N ARG A 92 -11.80 4.24 11.16
CA ARG A 92 -11.02 3.41 10.25
C ARG A 92 -10.20 4.27 9.30
N THR A 93 -9.00 3.78 8.97
CA THR A 93 -8.16 4.37 7.94
C THR A 93 -8.60 3.84 6.58
N ALA A 94 -8.81 4.76 5.63
CA ALA A 94 -9.05 4.45 4.23
C ALA A 94 -7.98 5.11 3.37
N GLY A 95 -7.37 4.34 2.48
CA GLY A 95 -6.31 4.86 1.63
C GLY A 95 -5.76 3.88 0.63
N ARG A 96 -4.93 4.40 -0.25
CA ARG A 96 -4.27 3.67 -1.33
C ARG A 96 -2.99 4.37 -1.78
N VAL A 97 -2.11 3.61 -2.43
CA VAL A 97 -0.97 4.12 -3.18
C VAL A 97 -0.91 3.48 -4.56
N LEU A 98 -0.62 4.28 -5.60
CA LEU A 98 -0.44 3.80 -6.96
C LEU A 98 1.04 3.56 -7.26
N VAL A 99 1.31 2.41 -7.90
CA VAL A 99 2.64 1.95 -8.29
C VAL A 99 2.58 1.31 -9.69
N GLY A 100 2.96 2.07 -10.71
CA GLY A 100 2.75 1.63 -12.09
C GLY A 100 1.27 1.40 -12.36
N ASP A 101 0.92 0.22 -12.86
CA ASP A 101 -0.48 -0.18 -13.13
C ASP A 101 -1.19 -0.77 -11.89
N TRP A 102 -0.50 -0.83 -10.75
CA TRP A 102 -1.04 -1.37 -9.52
C TRP A 102 -1.55 -0.28 -8.58
N GLU A 103 -2.69 -0.57 -7.96
CA GLU A 103 -3.13 0.06 -6.72
C GLU A 103 -2.80 -0.88 -5.57
N LEU A 104 -2.27 -0.36 -4.46
CA LEU A 104 -2.13 -1.08 -3.19
C LEU A 104 -3.03 -0.41 -2.15
N SER A 105 -3.94 -1.17 -1.54
CA SER A 105 -4.80 -0.64 -0.48
C SER A 105 -4.01 -0.46 0.81
N LEU A 106 -4.19 0.71 1.43
CA LEU A 106 -3.67 1.05 2.76
C LEU A 106 -4.78 1.07 3.80
N SER A 107 -5.99 0.66 3.43
CA SER A 107 -7.15 0.68 4.31
C SER A 107 -7.06 -0.41 5.38
N ASP A 108 -7.71 -0.19 6.51
CA ASP A 108 -7.86 -1.24 7.52
C ASP A 108 -8.64 -2.44 6.94
N PRO A 109 -8.33 -3.67 7.38
CA PRO A 109 -9.14 -4.84 7.01
C PRO A 109 -10.58 -4.62 7.46
N GLU A 110 -11.54 -4.99 6.60
CA GLU A 110 -12.97 -4.90 6.93
C GLU A 110 -13.38 -5.83 8.07
#